data_AF-H5XFR1-F1
#
_entry.id   AF-H5XFR1-F1
#
_cell.length_a   1.000
_cell.length_b   1.000
_cell.length_c   1.000
_cell.angle_alpha   90.00
_cell.angle_beta   90.00
_cell.angle_gamma   90.00
#
_symmetry.space_group_name_H-M   'P 1'
#
loop_
_entity.id
_entity.type
_entity.pdbx_description
1 polymer ?
#
loop_
_entity_poly.entity_id
_entity_poly.type
_entity_poly.pdbx_seq_one_letter_code
_entity_poly.pdbx_strand_id
1 'polypeptide(L)' 'MLGVFAGLAVGFALFSELVGRLVADDGVVEAPWTFVIGFGPQLSAVVGGVVAVVLDTKLRRRREER' A
#
# COMPACT_ATOMS: atom_id res chain seq x y z
N MET A 1 -10.29 -18.04 7.17
CA MET A 1 -9.42 -17.05 6.50
C MET A 1 -10.20 -15.94 5.80
N LEU A 2 -11.22 -16.23 4.97
CA LEU A 2 -12.00 -15.21 4.23
C LEU A 2 -12.60 -14.07 5.09
N GLY A 3 -13.12 -14.37 6.29
CA GLY A 3 -13.67 -13.34 7.19
C GLY A 3 -12.64 -12.31 7.68
N VAL A 4 -11.37 -12.70 7.81
CA VAL A 4 -10.27 -11.80 8.21
C VAL A 4 -9.98 -10.81 7.08
N PHE A 5 -9.92 -11.29 5.83
CA PHE A 5 -9.71 -10.43 4.66
C PHE A 5 -10.87 -9.47 4.40
N ALA A 6 -12.11 -9.93 4.62
CA ALA A 6 -13.29 -9.07 4.51
C ALA A 6 -13.30 -7.97 5.58
N GLY A 7 -13.00 -8.30 6.84
CA GLY A 7 -12.89 -7.32 7.92
C GLY A 7 -11.77 -6.31 7.67
N LEU A 8 -10.62 -6.77 7.14
CA LEU A 8 -9.50 -5.90 6.79
C LEU A 8 -9.87 -4.94 5.65
N ALA A 9 -10.56 -5.42 4.62
CA ALA A 9 -10.98 -4.61 3.48
C ALA A 9 -12.01 -3.54 3.89
N VAL A 10 -12.98 -3.92 4.74
CA VAL A 10 -13.99 -2.98 5.26
C VAL A 10 -13.34 -1.93 6.17
N GLY A 11 -12.44 -2.36 7.08
CA GLY A 11 -11.68 -1.44 7.94
C GLY A 11 -10.82 -0.47 7.14
N PHE A 12 -10.15 -0.96 6.10
CA PHE A 12 -9.35 -0.14 5.20
C PHE A 12 -10.19 0.87 4.40
N ALA A 13 -11.36 0.47 3.91
CA ALA A 13 -12.26 1.35 3.16
C ALA A 13 -12.82 2.47 4.04
N LEU A 14 -13.32 2.15 5.22
CA LEU A 14 -13.84 3.14 6.18
C LEU A 14 -12.74 4.10 6.65
N PHE A 15 -11.54 3.58 6.89
CA PHE A 15 -10.39 4.39 7.26
C PHE A 15 -9.95 5.31 6.11
N SER A 16 -9.93 4.80 4.87
CA SER A 16 -9.55 5.57 3.68
C SER A 16 -10.57 6.67 3.36
N GLU A 17 -11.87 6.43 3.55
CA GLU A 17 -12.93 7.45 3.43
C GLU A 17 -12.73 8.56 4.48
N LEU A 18 -12.44 8.18 5.72
CA LEU A 18 -12.26 9.12 6.83
C LEU A 18 -11.00 9.98 6.63
N VAL A 19 -9.89 9.34 6.24
CA VAL A 19 -8.63 10.02 5.90
C VAL A 19 -8.84 10.89 4.66
N GLY A 20 -9.49 10.40 3.61
CA GLY A 20 -9.75 11.17 2.40
C GLY A 20 -10.56 12.44 2.65
N ARG A 21 -11.52 12.41 3.57
CA ARG A 21 -12.26 13.61 4.00
C ARG A 21 -11.41 14.56 4.83
N LEU A 22 -10.57 14.05 5.72
CA LEU A 22 -9.71 14.87 6.59
C LEU A 22 -8.55 15.52 5.83
N VAL A 23 -8.07 14.84 4.79
CA VAL A 23 -6.93 15.22 3.95
C VAL A 23 -7.36 16.14 2.80
N ALA A 24 -8.65 16.25 2.50
CA ALA A 24 -9.17 17.02 1.37
C ALA A 24 -9.87 18.34 1.76
N ASP A 25 -9.79 18.78 3.03
CA ASP A 25 -10.12 20.16 3.36
C ASP A 25 -9.05 21.06 2.70
N ASP A 26 -9.47 21.83 1.70
CA ASP A 26 -8.67 22.84 0.96
C ASP A 26 -7.68 22.35 -0.13
N GLY A 27 -7.77 21.10 -0.58
CA GLY A 27 -6.99 20.62 -1.74
C GLY A 27 -5.49 20.45 -1.46
N VAL A 28 -5.08 20.58 -0.20
CA VAL A 28 -3.74 20.24 0.29
C VAL A 28 -3.85 18.94 1.06
N VAL A 29 -3.16 17.90 0.58
CA VAL A 29 -3.11 16.58 1.21
C VAL A 29 -2.35 16.68 2.54
N GLU A 30 -2.99 17.13 3.61
CA GLU A 30 -2.45 17.05 4.98
C GLU A 30 -2.73 15.66 5.55
N ALA A 31 -1.95 14.66 5.10
CA ALA A 31 -1.93 13.38 5.78
C ALA A 31 -1.43 13.59 7.23
N PRO A 32 -2.21 13.22 8.27
CA PRO A 32 -1.73 13.29 9.65
C PRO A 32 -0.40 12.54 9.76
N TRP A 33 0.62 13.14 10.38
CA TRP A 33 1.96 12.52 10.47
C TRP A 33 1.92 11.12 11.11
N THR A 34 0.93 10.87 11.97
CA THR A 34 0.63 9.56 12.56
C THR A 34 0.21 8.50 11.53
N PHE A 35 -0.46 8.88 10.44
CA PHE A 35 -0.79 8.01 9.32
C PHE A 35 0.46 7.60 8.55
N VAL A 36 1.34 8.56 8.26
CA VAL A 36 2.62 8.30 7.57
C VAL A 36 3.49 7.35 8.39
N ILE A 37 3.52 7.49 9.72
CA ILE A 37 4.27 6.59 10.59
C ILE A 37 3.59 5.22 10.72
N GLY A 38 2.26 5.18 10.87
CA GLY A 38 1.52 3.94 11.06
C GLY A 38 1.55 3.03 9.83
N PHE A 39 1.46 3.61 8.63
CA PHE A 39 1.29 2.86 7.38
C PHE A 39 2.40 3.07 6.36
N GLY A 40 3.18 4.15 6.43
CA GLY A 40 4.26 4.43 5.48
C GLY A 40 5.30 3.32 5.40
N PRO A 41 5.86 2.84 6.53
CA PRO A 41 6.81 1.73 6.51
C PRO A 41 6.20 0.43 5.96
N GLN A 42 4.96 0.11 6.32
CA GLN A 42 4.27 -1.11 5.90
C GLN A 42 3.99 -1.10 4.39
N LEU A 43 3.45 0.01 3.87
CA LEU A 43 3.19 0.18 2.44
C LEU A 43 4.50 0.16 1.64
N SER A 44 5.54 0.84 2.12
CA SER A 44 6.86 0.85 1.48
C SER A 44 7.48 -0.55 1.42
N ALA A 45 7.31 -1.36 2.47
CA ALA A 45 7.79 -2.73 2.50
C ALA A 45 7.06 -3.63 1.50
N VAL A 46 5.73 -3.50 1.39
CA VAL A 46 4.93 -4.25 0.40
C VAL A 46 5.34 -3.85 -1.02
N VAL A 47 5.42 -2.55 -1.31
CA VAL A 47 5.84 -2.05 -2.62
C VAL A 47 7.25 -2.52 -2.96
N GLY A 48 8.20 -2.41 -2.03
CA GLY A 48 9.57 -2.88 -2.21
C GLY A 48 9.64 -4.38 -2.50
N GLY A 49 8.87 -5.19 -1.76
CA GLY A 49 8.78 -6.65 -1.98
C GLY A 49 8.21 -7.00 -3.36
N VAL A 50 7.11 -6.34 -3.78
CA VAL A 50 6.53 -6.54 -5.11
C VAL A 50 7.52 -6.16 -6.21
N VAL A 51 8.20 -5.02 -6.08
CA VAL A 51 9.20 -4.56 -7.05
C VAL A 51 10.36 -5.56 -7.14
N ALA A 52 10.85 -6.06 -5.99
CA ALA A 52 11.93 -7.05 -5.96
C ALA A 52 11.54 -8.35 -6.70
N VAL A 53 10.32 -8.87 -6.47
CA VAL A 53 9.83 -10.09 -7.14
C VAL A 53 9.67 -9.86 -8.66
N VAL A 54 9.12 -8.72 -9.07
CA VAL A 54 8.97 -8.37 -10.49
C VAL A 54 10.34 -8.27 -11.17
N LEU A 55 11.32 -7.65 -10.52
CA LEU A 55 12.68 -7.55 -11.03
C LEU A 55 13.36 -8.92 -11.12
N ASP A 56 13.26 -9.76 -10.08
CA ASP A 56 13.82 -11.12 -10.11
C ASP A 56 13.23 -11.94 -11.26
N THR A 57 11.91 -11.90 -11.41
CA THR A 57 11.18 -12.61 -12.49
C THR A 57 11.64 -12.12 -13.86
N LYS A 58 11.78 -10.80 -14.04
CA LYS A 58 12.23 -10.20 -15.31
C LYS A 58 13.68 -10.54 -15.63
N LEU A 59 14.55 -10.58 -14.61
CA LEU A 59 15.96 -10.94 -14.77
C LEU A 59 16.15 -12.42 -15.10
N ARG A 60 15.41 -13.31 -14.44
CA ARG A 60 15.42 -14.75 -14.75
C ARG A 60 15.02 -15.01 -16.19
N ARG A 61 13.92 -14.41 -16.65
CA ARG A 61 13.44 -14.57 -18.03
C ARG A 61 14.49 -14.17 -19.07
N ARG A 62 15.21 -13.06 -18.85
CA ARG A 62 16.30 -12.61 -19.74
C ARG A 62 17.50 -13.57 -19.77
N ARG A 63 17.70 -14.35 -18.71
CA ARG A 63 18.77 -15.34 -18.62
C ARG A 63 18.43 -16.64 -19.34
N GLU A 64 17.16 -17.00 -19.39
CA GLU A 64 16.66 -18.19 -20.10
C GLU A 64 16.52 -17.96 -21.61
N GLU A 65 16.33 -16.72 -22.04
CA GLU A 65 16.28 -16.32 -23.46
C GLU A 65 17.68 -16.16 -24.10
N ARG A 66 18.77 -16.45 -23.37
CA ARG A 66 20.17 -16.36 -23.82
C ARG A 66 20.86 -17.72 -23.83
#